data_AF-A0A373DC33-F1
#
_entry.id   AF-A0A373DC33-F1
#
_cell.length_a   1.000
_cell.length_b   1.000
_cell.length_c   1.000
_cell.angle_alpha   90.00
_cell.angle_beta   90.00
_cell.angle_gamma   90.00
#
_symmetry.space_group_name_H-M   'P 1'
#
loop_
_entity.id
_entity.type
_entity.pdbx_description
1 polymer ?
#
loop_
_entity_poly.entity_id
_entity_poly.type
_entity_poly.pdbx_seq_one_letter_code
_entity_poly.pdbx_strand_id
1 'polypeptide(L)' 'MYKKGEKMSKEEAVQLLTAAGYKAKVENSVVIARVENFTKKEFEKVRKILKDAGYNSSFGIKEWKGEEKNVQDEESAGT' A
#
# COMPACT_ATOMS: atom_id res chain seq x y z
N MET A 1 11.14 -0.67 -25.00
CA MET A 1 12.24 -1.37 -24.30
C MET A 1 11.96 -1.32 -22.80
N TYR A 2 11.49 -2.41 -22.19
CA TYR A 2 11.32 -2.45 -20.73
C TYR A 2 12.68 -2.82 -20.13
N LYS A 3 13.32 -1.87 -19.45
CA LYS A 3 14.61 -2.10 -18.79
C LYS A 3 14.42 -3.10 -17.66
N LYS A 4 14.91 -4.32 -17.91
CA LYS A 4 15.04 -5.42 -16.96
C LYS A 4 16.05 -5.02 -15.88
N GLY A 5 15.61 -4.39 -14.80
CA GLY A 5 16.49 -4.07 -13.67
C GLY A 5 16.10 -2.91 -12.75
N GLU A 6 15.14 -2.05 -13.15
CA GLU A 6 14.62 -1.05 -12.22
C GLU A 6 13.68 -1.77 -11.23
N LYS A 7 14.11 -1.90 -9.97
CA LYS A 7 13.24 -2.30 -8.87
C LYS A 7 11.99 -1.43 -8.95
N MET A 8 10.83 -2.04 -9.13
CA MET A 8 9.57 -1.31 -9.26
C MET A 8 9.43 -0.27 -8.15
N SER A 9 9.25 0.99 -8.56
CA SER A 9 9.10 2.11 -7.61
C SER A 9 7.79 1.99 -6.85
N LYS A 10 7.75 2.62 -5.67
CA LYS A 10 6.54 2.67 -4.82
C LYS A 10 5.36 3.29 -5.56
N GLU A 11 5.63 4.27 -6.43
CA GLU A 11 4.64 4.94 -7.25
C GLU A 11 4.06 4.03 -8.33
N GLU A 12 4.90 3.21 -8.97
CA GLU A 12 4.46 2.19 -9.94
C GLU A 12 3.56 1.14 -9.27
N ALA A 13 3.93 0.71 -8.06
CA ALA A 13 3.11 -0.19 -7.25
C ALA A 13 1.74 0.41 -6.91
N VAL A 14 1.67 1.70 -6.57
CA VAL A 14 0.40 2.42 -6.35
C VAL A 14 -0.43 2.48 -7.63
N GLN A 15 0.20 2.77 -8.77
CA GLN A 15 -0.49 2.81 -10.06
C GLN A 15 -1.06 1.44 -10.44
N LEU A 16 -0.32 0.34 -10.21
CA LEU A 16 -0.82 -1.02 -10.45
C LEU A 16 -2.03 -1.36 -9.60
N LEU A 17 -1.98 -1.02 -8.32
CA LEU A 17 -3.10 -1.25 -7.41
C LEU A 17 -4.31 -0.43 -7.86
N THR A 18 -4.09 0.83 -8.24
CA THR A 18 -5.12 1.71 -8.80
C THR A 18 -5.72 1.17 -10.09
N ALA A 19 -4.89 0.65 -11.00
CA ALA A 19 -5.33 0.01 -12.24
C ALA A 19 -6.12 -1.28 -11.98
N ALA A 20 -5.81 -2.01 -10.90
CA ALA A 20 -6.55 -3.18 -10.45
C ALA A 20 -7.84 -2.84 -9.66
N GLY A 21 -8.17 -1.55 -9.52
CA GLY A 21 -9.38 -1.08 -8.83
C GLY A 21 -9.21 -0.87 -7.32
N TYR A 22 -7.99 -0.96 -6.79
CA TYR A 22 -7.68 -0.70 -5.39
C TYR A 22 -7.30 0.76 -5.18
N LYS A 23 -7.76 1.38 -4.10
CA LYS A 23 -7.19 2.67 -3.68
C LYS A 23 -5.83 2.39 -3.07
N ALA A 24 -4.74 2.98 -3.56
CA ALA A 24 -3.43 2.85 -2.93
C ALA A 24 -2.74 4.21 -2.81
N LYS A 25 -1.87 4.38 -1.81
CA LYS A 25 -1.06 5.57 -1.63
C LYS A 25 0.28 5.23 -1.01
N VAL A 26 1.29 6.06 -1.22
CA VAL A 26 2.56 5.95 -0.48
C VAL A 26 2.42 6.74 0.83
N GLU A 27 2.63 6.09 1.97
CA GLU A 27 2.63 6.70 3.30
C GLU A 27 3.91 6.30 4.01
N ASN A 28 4.64 7.26 4.60
CA ASN A 28 5.92 7.03 5.26
C ASN A 28 6.89 6.16 4.42
N SER A 29 6.97 6.41 3.11
CA SER A 29 7.81 5.60 2.21
C SER A 29 7.40 4.11 2.09
N VAL A 30 6.18 3.74 2.44
CA VAL A 30 5.61 2.39 2.28
C VAL A 30 4.34 2.49 1.42
N VAL A 31 4.10 1.52 0.53
CA VAL A 31 2.88 1.48 -0.27
C VAL A 31 1.74 0.93 0.58
N ILE A 32 0.69 1.72 0.78
CA ILE A 32 -0.48 1.35 1.57
C ILE A 32 -1.71 1.24 0.65
N ALA A 33 -2.23 0.04 0.48
CA ALA A 33 -3.52 -0.18 -0.19
C ALA A 33 -4.66 0.06 0.79
N ARG A 34 -5.60 0.93 0.44
CA ARG A 34 -6.84 1.24 1.16
C ARG A 34 -7.99 0.40 0.59
N VAL A 35 -8.63 -0.38 1.45
CA VAL A 35 -9.77 -1.25 1.10
C VAL A 35 -10.90 -1.05 2.08
N GLU A 36 -12.15 -1.08 1.65
CA GLU A 36 -13.30 -0.81 2.53
C GLU A 36 -13.47 -1.86 3.64
N ASN A 37 -13.20 -3.13 3.32
CA ASN A 37 -13.11 -4.22 4.28
C ASN A 37 -11.79 -4.97 4.05
N PHE A 38 -10.91 -4.97 5.04
CA PHE A 38 -9.68 -5.74 4.95
C PHE A 38 -9.99 -7.22 5.10
N THR A 39 -9.74 -7.97 4.04
CA THR A 39 -9.84 -9.43 4.07
C THR A 39 -8.52 -10.07 3.64
N LYS A 40 -8.24 -11.27 4.16
CA LYS A 40 -7.07 -12.06 3.74
C LYS A 40 -7.04 -12.26 2.21
N LYS A 41 -8.21 -12.39 1.59
CA LYS A 41 -8.36 -12.54 0.13
C LYS A 41 -7.89 -11.30 -0.63
N GLU A 42 -8.23 -10.11 -0.15
CA GLU A 42 -7.74 -8.86 -0.75
C GLU A 42 -6.24 -8.70 -0.54
N PHE A 43 -5.71 -9.10 0.63
CA PHE A 43 -4.28 -9.11 0.88
C PHE A 43 -3.51 -10.01 -0.09
N GLU A 44 -3.99 -11.23 -0.32
CA GLU A 44 -3.36 -12.14 -1.28
C GLU A 44 -3.41 -11.61 -2.71
N LYS A 45 -4.50 -10.95 -3.13
CA LYS A 45 -4.60 -10.32 -4.44
C LYS A 45 -3.59 -9.18 -4.61
N VAL A 46 -3.57 -8.22 -3.68
CA VAL A 46 -2.63 -7.09 -3.67
C VAL A 46 -1.20 -7.61 -3.68
N ARG A 47 -0.88 -8.58 -2.81
CA ARG A 47 0.42 -9.24 -2.78
C ARG A 47 0.76 -9.89 -4.12
N LYS A 48 -0.19 -10.59 -4.74
CA LYS A 48 0.02 -11.28 -6.03
C LYS A 48 0.29 -10.28 -7.15
N ILE A 49 -0.48 -9.19 -7.24
CA ILE A 49 -0.28 -8.12 -8.23
C ILE A 49 1.11 -7.50 -8.08
N LEU A 50 1.48 -7.12 -6.86
CA LEU A 50 2.79 -6.55 -6.57
C LEU A 50 3.93 -7.53 -6.88
N LYS A 51 3.78 -8.80 -6.48
CA LYS A 51 4.79 -9.84 -6.72
C LYS A 51 4.96 -10.15 -8.21
N ASP A 52 3.87 -10.24 -8.96
CA ASP A 52 3.86 -10.49 -10.41
C ASP A 52 4.58 -9.37 -11.15
N ALA A 53 4.39 -8.13 -10.70
CA ALA A 53 5.10 -6.97 -11.21
C ALA A 53 6.54 -6.82 -10.72
N GLY A 54 7.04 -7.73 -9.86
CA GLY A 54 8.41 -7.70 -9.35
C GLY A 54 8.64 -6.74 -8.18
N TYR A 55 7.59 -6.21 -7.56
CA TYR A 55 7.68 -5.41 -6.34
C TYR A 55 7.92 -6.32 -5.12
N ASN A 56 9.16 -6.34 -4.63
CA ASN A 56 9.58 -7.09 -3.44
C ASN A 56 9.82 -6.20 -2.22
N SER A 57 9.35 -4.95 -2.25
CA SER A 57 9.50 -4.00 -1.14
C SER A 57 8.31 -4.08 -0.18
N SER A 58 8.45 -3.51 1.02
CA SER A 58 7.38 -3.50 2.02
C SER A 58 6.13 -2.78 1.50
N PHE A 59 4.98 -3.43 1.68
CA PHE A 59 3.67 -2.85 1.45
C PHE A 59 2.76 -3.16 2.64
N GLY A 60 1.80 -2.29 2.88
CA GLY A 60 0.73 -2.45 3.86
C GLY A 60 -0.62 -2.42 3.19
N ILE A 61 -1.63 -2.96 3.88
CA ILE A 61 -3.03 -2.76 3.53
C ILE A 61 -3.70 -2.20 4.76
N LYS A 62 -4.46 -1.13 4.57
CA LYS A 62 -5.17 -0.43 5.63
C LYS A 62 -6.65 -0.45 5.28
N GLU A 63 -7.47 -0.88 6.23
CA GLU A 63 -8.91 -0.79 6.08
C GLU A 63 -9.32 0.69 6.08
N TRP A 64 -10.04 1.11 5.05
CA TRP A 64 -10.74 2.37 4.96
C TRP A 64 -12.09 2.20 5.66
N LYS A 65 -12.05 2.11 7.00
CA LYS A 65 -13.21 2.45 7.80
C LYS A 65 -13.42 3.95 7.61
N GLY A 66 -14.60 4.36 7.18
CA GLY A 66 -14.98 5.77 6.99
C GLY A 66 -15.03 6.60 8.28
N GLU A 67 -14.14 6.35 9.24
CA GLU A 67 -14.04 7.03 10.51
C GLU A 67 -12.56 7.40 10.74
N GLU A 68 -12.18 8.61 10.31
CA GLU A 68 -11.11 9.35 10.97
C GLU A 68 -11.55 9.60 12.42
N LYS A 69 -11.29 8.64 13.31
CA LYS A 69 -10.89 9.06 14.65
C LYS A 69 -9.42 9.43 14.55
N ASN A 70 -9.20 10.74 14.50
CA ASN A 70 -7.98 11.42 14.90
C ASN A 70 -7.23 10.59 15.95
N VAL A 71 -6.18 9.89 15.53
CA VAL A 71 -5.12 9.48 16.44
C VAL A 71 -3.96 10.40 16.12
N GLN A 72 -4.12 11.62 16.60
CA GLN A 72 -3.03 12.50 16.95
C GLN A 72 -2.45 11.93 18.25
N ASP A 73 -1.70 10.82 18.15
CA ASP A 73 -0.92 10.33 19.30
C ASP A 73 0.42 11.05 19.28
N GLU A 74 0.36 12.28 19.78
CA GLU A 74 1.26 12.79 20.80
C GLU A 74 2.71 12.27 20.71
N GLU A 75 3.51 12.87 19.83
CA GLU A 75 4.90 13.14 20.18
C GLU A 75 4.88 14.14 21.33
N SER A 76 4.75 13.63 22.55
CA SER A 76 5.33 14.27 23.72
C SER A 76 5.86 13.17 24.62
N ALA A 77 7.05 12.70 24.23
CA ALA A 77 7.96 11.99 25.11
C ALA A 77 7.99 12.70 26.47
N GLY A 78 7.87 11.92 27.54
CA GLY A 78 8.00 12.43 28.89
C GLY A 78 9.33 13.15 29.09
N THR A 79 9.25 14.29 29.79
CA THR A 79 9.98 14.64 31.02
C THR A 79 9.46 15.98 31.51
#